data_AF-A0A7V4SQH3-F1
#
_entry.id   AF-A0A7V4SQH3-F1
#
_cell.length_a   1.000
_cell.length_b   1.000
_cell.length_c   1.000
_cell.angle_alpha   90.00
_cell.angle_beta   90.00
_cell.angle_gamma   90.00
#
_symmetry.space_group_name_H-M   'P 1'
#
loop_
_entity.id
_entity.type
_entity.pdbx_description
1 polymer ?
#
loop_
_entity_poly.entity_id
_entity_poly.type
_entity_poly.pdbx_seq_one_letter_code
_entity_poly.pdbx_strand_id
1 'polypeptide(L)'
;MAVRATMAELISRMRTLIGDPAGASQVFDDQTIQDYLDRRQTVVRYAPLRAEGSPRSDGIVDYLDYYADLGDWEADETLCDASYVQLVPASADRITGHWAFDTSQLPPVLIVGKTYDVYGAAADLLEAWAAKEKLGFDFDTDGQSFKRSQKAAALLALAREYRRQQRPVSVGMVRTDANAY
;
A
#
# COMPACT_ATOMS: atom_id res chain seq x y z
N MET A 1 14.83 -0.66 -12.53
CA MET A 1 13.71 -0.40 -13.46
C MET A 1 13.46 1.11 -13.45
N ALA A 2 12.70 1.69 -14.39
CA ALA A 2 12.28 3.08 -14.23
C ALA A 2 11.11 3.15 -13.23
N VAL A 3 10.98 4.27 -12.52
CA VAL A 3 9.85 4.53 -11.63
C VAL A 3 8.57 4.57 -12.47
N ARG A 4 7.55 3.83 -12.03
CA ARG A 4 6.24 3.76 -12.70
C ARG A 4 5.41 4.97 -12.31
N ALA A 5 4.83 5.63 -13.31
CA ALA A 5 3.97 6.79 -13.08
C ALA A 5 2.74 6.45 -12.23
N THR A 6 2.23 5.21 -12.35
CA THR A 6 1.10 4.66 -11.60
C THR A 6 1.36 4.53 -10.10
N MET A 7 2.62 4.59 -9.66
CA MET A 7 3.03 4.48 -8.26
C MET A 7 3.12 5.83 -7.52
N ALA A 8 2.87 6.95 -8.20
CA ALA A 8 3.12 8.29 -7.65
C ALA A 8 2.42 8.55 -6.30
N GLU A 9 1.16 8.15 -6.15
CA GLU A 9 0.38 8.33 -4.92
C GLU A 9 0.95 7.49 -3.75
N LEU A 10 1.27 6.22 -4.02
CA LEU A 10 1.86 5.32 -3.03
C LEU A 10 3.26 5.79 -2.59
N ILE A 11 4.08 6.24 -3.53
CA ILE A 11 5.42 6.80 -3.24
C ILE A 11 5.29 8.06 -2.39
N SER A 12 4.39 8.97 -2.75
CA SER A 12 4.13 10.19 -1.97
C SER A 12 3.71 9.85 -0.53
N ARG A 13 2.78 8.90 -0.36
CA ARG A 13 2.35 8.44 0.97
C ARG A 13 3.49 7.80 1.77
N MET A 14 4.30 6.96 1.15
CA MET A 14 5.49 6.37 1.78
C MET A 14 6.46 7.43 2.29
N ARG A 15 6.73 8.47 1.49
CA ARG A 15 7.58 9.61 1.89
C ARG A 15 7.04 10.30 3.13
N THR A 16 5.72 10.52 3.21
CA THR A 16 5.09 11.08 4.40
C THR A 16 5.24 10.17 5.62
N LEU A 17 5.02 8.87 5.46
CA LEU A 17 5.08 7.90 6.57
C LEU A 17 6.48 7.78 7.19
N ILE A 18 7.53 7.83 6.37
CA ILE A 18 8.91 7.71 6.85
C ILE A 18 9.54 9.06 7.19
N GLY A 19 8.89 10.18 6.84
CA GLY A 19 9.43 11.53 7.04
C GLY A 19 10.58 11.88 6.09
N ASP A 20 10.53 11.40 4.84
CA ASP A 20 11.54 11.64 3.79
C ASP A 20 10.92 12.41 2.59
N PRO A 21 10.57 13.70 2.76
CA PRO A 21 9.95 14.48 1.70
C PRO A 21 10.89 14.61 0.49
N ALA A 22 10.31 14.59 -0.71
CA ALA A 22 11.08 14.71 -1.95
C ALA A 22 11.81 16.05 -2.01
N GLY A 23 13.09 16.02 -2.40
CA GLY A 23 13.92 17.22 -2.51
C GLY A 23 15.40 16.95 -2.29
N ALA A 24 16.19 18.02 -2.11
CA ALA A 24 17.64 17.94 -2.01
C ALA A 24 18.16 17.16 -0.78
N SER A 25 17.34 17.03 0.26
CA SER A 25 17.68 16.30 1.49
C SER A 25 17.07 14.91 1.57
N GLN A 26 16.43 14.43 0.49
CA GLN A 26 15.83 13.10 0.49
C GLN A 26 16.91 12.02 0.67
N VAL A 27 16.61 11.04 1.51
CA VAL A 27 17.51 9.92 1.80
C VAL A 27 17.35 8.82 0.76
N PHE A 28 16.13 8.62 0.28
CA PHE A 28 15.78 7.61 -0.71
C PHE A 28 15.22 8.26 -1.97
N ASP A 29 15.66 7.76 -3.12
CA ASP A 29 15.05 8.09 -4.40
C ASP A 29 13.72 7.34 -4.58
N ASP A 30 12.91 7.79 -5.53
CA ASP A 30 11.59 7.19 -5.80
C ASP A 30 11.70 5.73 -6.24
N GLN A 31 12.79 5.36 -6.92
CA GLN A 31 13.03 3.98 -7.33
C GLN A 31 13.24 3.06 -6.13
N THR A 32 14.02 3.48 -5.14
CA THR A 32 14.20 2.73 -3.90
C THR A 32 12.87 2.56 -3.19
N ILE A 33 12.07 3.63 -3.05
CA ILE A 33 10.75 3.54 -2.40
C ILE A 33 9.85 2.56 -3.14
N GLN A 34 9.82 2.62 -4.48
CA GLN A 34 9.06 1.68 -5.29
C GLN A 34 9.52 0.23 -5.07
N ASP A 35 10.83 -0.03 -5.01
CA ASP A 35 11.35 -1.38 -4.80
C ASP A 35 10.94 -1.97 -3.44
N TYR A 36 10.83 -1.14 -2.40
CA TYR A 36 10.32 -1.58 -1.09
C TYR A 36 8.82 -1.83 -1.10
N LEU A 37 8.04 -0.99 -1.80
CA LEU A 37 6.62 -1.24 -2.03
C LEU A 37 6.42 -2.57 -2.79
N ASP A 38 7.17 -2.80 -3.86
CA ASP A 38 7.05 -3.99 -4.70
C ASP A 38 7.28 -5.31 -3.96
N ARG A 39 8.15 -5.32 -2.95
CA ARG A 39 8.35 -6.49 -2.08
C ARG A 39 7.13 -6.84 -1.22
N ARG A 40 6.22 -5.88 -1.04
CA ARG A 40 5.03 -5.95 -0.20
C ARG A 40 3.73 -5.86 -1.01
N GLN A 41 3.83 -6.13 -2.31
CA GLN A 41 2.71 -6.17 -3.22
C GLN A 41 1.88 -7.45 -3.06
N THR A 42 0.57 -7.32 -3.20
CA THR A 42 -0.36 -8.41 -3.45
C THR A 42 -1.05 -8.18 -4.79
N VAL A 43 -0.94 -9.15 -5.70
CA VAL A 43 -1.63 -9.12 -6.99
C VAL A 43 -3.03 -9.68 -6.81
N VAL A 44 -4.02 -8.91 -7.21
CA VAL A 44 -5.44 -9.28 -7.14
C VAL A 44 -5.97 -9.49 -8.55
N ARG A 45 -6.74 -10.56 -8.73
CA ARG A 45 -7.32 -10.94 -10.03
C ARG A 45 -8.79 -11.27 -9.86
N TYR A 46 -9.65 -10.48 -10.49
CA TYR A 46 -11.10 -10.66 -10.52
C TYR A 46 -11.71 -10.82 -9.13
N ALA A 47 -11.21 -10.08 -8.13
CA ALA A 47 -11.83 -10.06 -6.82
C ALA A 47 -13.13 -9.25 -6.88
N PRO A 48 -14.23 -9.74 -6.28
CA PRO A 48 -15.47 -8.99 -6.24
C PRO A 48 -15.33 -7.79 -5.30
N LEU A 49 -15.81 -6.64 -5.75
CA LEU A 49 -16.00 -5.47 -4.90
C LEU A 49 -17.35 -5.56 -4.19
N ARG A 50 -17.39 -5.06 -2.95
CA ARG A 50 -18.64 -4.90 -2.19
C ARG A 50 -19.40 -3.70 -2.73
N ALA A 51 -20.57 -3.96 -3.30
CA ALA A 51 -21.49 -2.91 -3.75
C ALA A 51 -22.26 -2.32 -2.56
N GLU A 52 -22.40 -1.00 -2.51
CA GLU A 52 -23.26 -0.31 -1.57
C GLU A 52 -24.48 0.25 -2.31
N GLY A 53 -25.63 -0.39 -2.10
CA GLY A 53 -26.87 -0.01 -2.75
C GLY A 53 -27.51 1.21 -2.09
N SER A 54 -27.85 2.21 -2.89
CA SER A 54 -28.58 3.41 -2.48
C SER A 54 -30.03 3.32 -2.97
N PRO A 55 -31.02 3.08 -2.09
CA PRO A 55 -32.42 3.04 -2.48
C PRO A 55 -32.91 4.42 -2.91
N ARG A 56 -33.63 4.48 -4.04
CA ARG A 56 -34.33 5.67 -4.51
C ARG A 56 -35.80 5.65 -4.06
N SER A 57 -36.46 6.79 -4.11
CA SER A 57 -37.87 6.97 -3.75
C SER A 57 -38.86 6.18 -4.61
N ASP A 58 -38.46 5.71 -5.79
CA ASP A 58 -39.26 4.84 -6.68
C ASP A 58 -39.12 3.35 -6.37
N GLY A 59 -38.33 2.98 -5.35
CA GLY A 59 -38.08 1.60 -4.94
C GLY A 59 -36.97 0.89 -5.74
N ILE A 60 -36.34 1.57 -6.70
CA ILE A 60 -35.14 1.08 -7.40
C ILE A 60 -33.91 1.30 -6.51
N VAL A 61 -32.97 0.36 -6.52
CA VAL A 61 -31.68 0.50 -5.84
C VAL A 61 -30.61 0.79 -6.87
N ASP A 62 -29.94 1.94 -6.73
CA ASP A 62 -28.77 2.30 -7.52
C ASP A 62 -27.50 1.77 -6.83
N TYR A 63 -26.60 1.20 -7.61
CA TYR A 63 -25.31 0.70 -7.15
C TYR A 63 -24.21 1.54 -7.80
N LEU A 64 -23.87 2.65 -7.16
CA LEU A 64 -22.89 3.61 -7.65
C LEU A 64 -21.54 3.45 -6.94
N ASP A 65 -21.55 2.97 -5.70
CA ASP A 65 -20.39 2.88 -4.83
C ASP A 65 -19.92 1.44 -4.65
N TYR A 66 -18.62 1.23 -4.83
CA TYR A 66 -17.97 -0.07 -4.76
C TYR A 66 -16.70 -0.01 -3.93
N TYR A 67 -16.55 -0.98 -3.02
CA TYR A 67 -15.43 -1.03 -2.08
C TYR A 67 -14.65 -2.34 -2.20
N ALA A 68 -13.34 -2.25 -2.22
CA ALA A 68 -12.47 -3.40 -1.97
C ALA A 68 -12.30 -3.62 -0.47
N ASP A 69 -11.99 -4.85 -0.07
CA ASP A 69 -11.65 -5.16 1.32
C ASP A 69 -10.31 -4.55 1.76
N LEU A 70 -9.48 -4.17 0.79
CA LEU A 70 -8.14 -3.60 0.99
C LEU A 70 -8.04 -2.25 0.29
N GLY A 71 -7.26 -1.35 0.88
CA GLY A 71 -6.84 -0.08 0.29
C GLY A 71 -5.47 -0.15 -0.38
N ASP A 72 -4.80 0.98 -0.55
CA ASP A 72 -3.45 1.11 -1.11
C ASP A 72 -3.26 0.46 -2.50
N TRP A 73 -4.12 0.80 -3.45
CA TRP A 73 -4.03 0.31 -4.82
C TRP A 73 -3.07 1.15 -5.67
N GLU A 74 -2.33 0.50 -6.57
CA GLU A 74 -1.62 1.21 -7.64
C GLU A 74 -2.62 1.68 -8.70
N ALA A 75 -2.31 2.80 -9.36
CA ALA A 75 -3.16 3.40 -10.38
C ALA A 75 -3.09 2.72 -11.76
N ASP A 76 -3.05 1.38 -11.75
CA ASP A 76 -3.10 0.52 -12.93
C ASP A 76 -4.25 -0.50 -12.85
N GLU A 77 -5.18 -0.32 -11.92
CA GLU A 77 -6.30 -1.23 -11.72
C GLU A 77 -7.29 -1.20 -12.88
N THR A 78 -7.93 -2.35 -13.12
CA THR A 78 -9.00 -2.50 -14.09
C THR A 78 -10.24 -3.03 -13.38
N LEU A 79 -11.36 -2.33 -13.55
CA LEU A 79 -12.68 -2.80 -13.13
C LEU A 79 -13.39 -3.46 -14.31
N CYS A 80 -14.14 -4.52 -14.04
CA CYS A 80 -14.97 -5.17 -15.04
C CYS A 80 -16.28 -5.69 -14.45
N ASP A 81 -17.28 -5.85 -15.31
CA ASP A 81 -18.57 -6.44 -14.94
C ASP A 81 -18.50 -7.98 -14.87
N ALA A 82 -19.64 -8.62 -14.62
CA ALA A 82 -19.77 -10.07 -14.59
C ALA A 82 -19.41 -10.78 -15.92
N SER A 83 -19.41 -10.05 -17.03
CA SER A 83 -19.04 -10.53 -18.37
C SER A 83 -17.58 -10.23 -18.72
N TYR A 84 -16.80 -9.73 -17.75
CA TYR A 84 -15.42 -9.27 -17.93
C TYR A 84 -15.27 -8.10 -18.91
N VAL A 85 -16.34 -7.34 -19.14
CA VAL A 85 -16.29 -6.09 -19.89
C VAL A 85 -15.76 -5.00 -18.97
N GLN A 86 -14.76 -4.25 -19.45
CA GLN A 86 -14.14 -3.20 -18.68
C GLN A 86 -15.15 -2.09 -18.35
N LEU A 87 -15.15 -1.67 -17.08
CA LEU A 87 -15.90 -0.55 -16.55
C LEU A 87 -14.94 0.61 -16.25
N VAL A 88 -15.41 1.85 -16.44
CA VAL A 88 -14.66 3.05 -16.12
C VAL A 88 -15.36 3.77 -14.96
N PRO A 89 -14.76 3.81 -13.77
CA PRO A 89 -15.32 4.55 -12.65
C PRO A 89 -15.16 6.07 -12.88
N ALA A 90 -16.07 6.85 -12.35
CA ALA A 90 -16.00 8.31 -12.35
C ALA A 90 -14.91 8.82 -11.38
N SER A 91 -14.73 8.13 -10.26
CA SER A 91 -13.67 8.41 -9.29
C SER A 91 -13.09 7.13 -8.69
N ALA A 92 -11.84 7.23 -8.23
CA ALA A 92 -11.11 6.15 -7.58
C ALA A 92 -10.33 6.70 -6.38
N ASP A 93 -10.76 6.36 -5.16
CA ASP A 93 -9.97 6.53 -3.94
C ASP A 93 -9.23 5.22 -3.66
N ARG A 94 -7.99 5.16 -4.16
CA ARG A 94 -7.14 3.97 -4.07
C ARG A 94 -6.58 3.74 -2.68
N ILE A 95 -6.53 4.78 -1.84
CA ILE A 95 -6.05 4.71 -0.47
C ILE A 95 -7.04 3.90 0.36
N THR A 96 -8.34 4.17 0.24
CA THR A 96 -9.38 3.46 0.98
C THR A 96 -9.93 2.24 0.23
N GLY A 97 -9.70 2.15 -1.09
CA GLY A 97 -10.22 1.08 -1.93
C GLY A 97 -11.66 1.32 -2.33
N HIS A 98 -12.01 2.54 -2.72
CA HIS A 98 -13.36 2.95 -3.12
C HIS A 98 -13.38 3.45 -4.57
N TRP A 99 -14.37 2.99 -5.32
CA TRP A 99 -14.65 3.45 -6.68
C TRP A 99 -16.12 3.84 -6.79
N ALA A 100 -16.37 4.99 -7.42
CA ALA A 100 -17.72 5.48 -7.68
C ALA A 100 -17.99 5.58 -9.18
N PHE A 101 -19.23 5.31 -9.58
CA PHE A 101 -19.71 5.41 -10.97
C PHE A 101 -20.77 6.50 -11.12
N ASP A 102 -20.83 7.15 -12.29
CA ASP A 102 -21.92 8.09 -12.64
C ASP A 102 -23.21 7.36 -13.01
N THR A 103 -23.12 6.07 -13.34
CA THR A 103 -24.26 5.22 -13.74
C THR A 103 -24.25 3.95 -12.93
N SER A 104 -25.42 3.52 -12.45
CA SER A 104 -25.56 2.31 -11.64
C SER A 104 -25.00 1.10 -12.36
N GLN A 105 -24.08 0.39 -11.71
CA GLN A 105 -23.51 -0.87 -12.20
C GLN A 105 -24.13 -2.00 -11.39
N LEU A 106 -24.68 -3.03 -12.03
CA LEU A 106 -25.21 -4.16 -11.27
C LEU A 106 -24.07 -5.03 -10.72
N PRO A 107 -24.12 -5.49 -9.45
CA PRO A 107 -23.12 -6.39 -8.92
C PRO A 107 -23.16 -7.76 -9.63
N PRO A 108 -22.01 -8.44 -9.80
CA PRO A 108 -20.69 -8.05 -9.30
C PRO A 108 -19.93 -7.06 -10.21
N VAL A 109 -19.18 -6.17 -9.57
CA VAL A 109 -18.03 -5.49 -10.18
C VAL A 109 -16.76 -6.16 -9.66
N LEU A 110 -15.86 -6.51 -10.57
CA LEU A 110 -14.64 -7.25 -10.31
C LEU A 110 -13.42 -6.35 -10.53
N ILE A 111 -12.41 -6.45 -9.67
CA ILE A 111 -11.15 -5.70 -9.78
C ILE A 111 -9.96 -6.61 -10.12
N VAL A 112 -9.10 -6.14 -11.01
CA VAL A 112 -7.77 -6.68 -11.29
C VAL A 112 -6.75 -5.57 -11.05
N GLY A 113 -5.68 -5.85 -10.32
CA GLY A 113 -4.66 -4.84 -10.04
C GLY A 113 -3.69 -5.28 -8.95
N LYS A 114 -3.01 -4.31 -8.37
CA LYS A 114 -2.06 -4.55 -7.26
C LYS A 114 -2.40 -3.65 -6.08
N THR A 115 -2.34 -4.23 -4.90
CA THR A 115 -2.48 -3.54 -3.62
C THR A 115 -1.23 -3.76 -2.78
N TYR A 116 -0.88 -2.80 -1.92
CA TYR A 116 0.41 -2.77 -1.24
C TYR A 116 0.26 -2.70 0.28
N ASP A 117 1.03 -3.50 1.02
CA ASP A 117 1.18 -3.30 2.46
C ASP A 117 2.14 -2.13 2.73
N VAL A 118 1.61 -0.92 2.67
CA VAL A 118 2.37 0.33 2.81
C VAL A 118 3.03 0.43 4.19
N TYR A 119 2.36 0.00 5.26
CA TYR A 119 2.95 0.01 6.60
C TYR A 119 4.08 -1.02 6.75
N GLY A 120 3.90 -2.23 6.21
CA GLY A 120 4.97 -3.23 6.14
C GLY A 120 6.19 -2.73 5.35
N ALA A 121 5.96 -2.09 4.20
CA ALA A 121 7.01 -1.48 3.39
C ALA A 121 7.71 -0.31 4.10
N ALA A 122 6.96 0.56 4.77
CA ALA A 122 7.50 1.67 5.55
C ALA A 122 8.39 1.16 6.70
N ALA A 123 7.97 0.11 7.40
CA ALA A 123 8.77 -0.52 8.45
C ALA A 123 10.10 -1.06 7.89
N ASP A 124 10.06 -1.80 6.76
CA ASP A 124 11.26 -2.32 6.10
C ASP A 124 12.23 -1.19 5.71
N LEU A 125 11.70 -0.08 5.16
CA LEU A 125 12.50 1.06 4.71
C LEU A 125 13.10 1.86 5.89
N LEU A 126 12.35 2.02 6.98
CA LEU A 126 12.83 2.65 8.22
C LEU A 126 13.93 1.83 8.90
N GLU A 127 13.83 0.49 8.88
CA GLU A 127 14.89 -0.40 9.37
C GLU A 127 16.16 -0.25 8.53
N ALA A 128 16.03 -0.18 7.19
CA ALA A 128 17.15 0.07 6.30
C ALA A 128 17.78 1.46 6.52
N TRP A 129 16.95 2.48 6.78
CA TRP A 129 17.45 3.81 7.14
C TRP A 129 18.21 3.79 8.45
N ALA A 130 17.66 3.15 9.49
CA ALA A 130 18.35 3.02 10.77
C ALA A 130 19.71 2.31 10.64
N ALA A 131 19.82 1.30 9.77
CA ALA A 131 21.08 0.64 9.46
C ALA A 131 22.09 1.60 8.79
N LYS A 132 21.64 2.41 7.83
CA LYS A 132 22.47 3.44 7.18
C LYS A 132 23.01 4.46 8.20
N GLU A 133 22.18 4.91 9.13
CA GLU A 133 22.59 5.85 10.19
C GLU A 133 23.59 5.21 11.16
N LYS A 134 23.43 3.92 11.51
CA LYS A 134 24.36 3.20 12.40
C LYS A 134 25.74 2.97 11.78
N LEU A 135 25.82 2.77 10.46
CA LEU A 135 27.09 2.56 9.76
C LEU A 135 27.89 3.86 9.57
N GLY A 136 27.26 5.02 9.69
CA GLY A 136 27.96 6.30 9.69
C GLY A 136 28.60 6.55 11.06
N PHE A 137 29.93 6.44 11.16
CA PHE A 137 30.70 6.65 12.39
C PHE A 137 30.20 7.83 13.23
N ASP A 138 30.09 7.61 14.55
CA ASP A 138 29.88 8.67 15.53
C ASP A 138 31.16 9.50 15.63
N PHE A 139 31.04 10.82 15.48
CA PHE A 139 32.17 11.74 15.65
C PHE A 139 31.85 12.71 16.78
N ASP A 140 32.67 12.65 17.83
CA ASP A 140 32.63 13.59 18.95
C ASP A 140 33.59 14.76 18.67
N THR A 141 33.14 15.99 18.86
CA THR A 141 34.01 17.18 18.88
C THR A 141 33.48 18.14 19.95
N ASP A 142 34.40 18.62 20.80
CA ASP A 142 34.20 19.68 21.80
C ASP A 142 32.90 19.60 22.63
N GLY A 143 32.66 18.44 23.26
CA GLY A 143 31.66 18.29 24.33
C GLY A 143 30.20 18.22 23.86
N GLN A 144 29.95 18.08 22.56
CA GLN A 144 28.61 17.78 22.02
C GLN A 144 28.61 16.41 21.31
N SER A 145 28.02 15.40 21.95
CA SER A 145 27.76 14.09 21.34
C SER A 145 26.47 14.15 20.52
N PHE A 146 26.58 14.04 19.19
CA PHE A 146 25.45 14.20 18.29
C PHE A 146 24.71 12.89 18.00
N LYS A 147 23.53 12.74 18.63
CA LYS A 147 22.18 12.46 18.06
C LYS A 147 21.95 11.34 17.00
N ARG A 148 22.95 10.69 16.41
CA ARG A 148 22.76 9.64 15.37
C ARG A 148 22.25 8.33 15.95
N SER A 149 22.79 7.89 17.08
CA SER A 149 22.25 6.76 17.84
C SER A 149 20.80 7.00 18.28
N GLN A 150 20.46 8.24 18.65
CA GLN A 150 19.09 8.65 18.97
C GLN A 150 18.17 8.61 17.73
N LYS A 151 18.65 9.10 16.58
CA LYS A 151 17.91 9.03 15.31
C LYS A 151 17.65 7.58 14.89
N ALA A 152 18.68 6.72 14.93
CA ALA A 152 18.53 5.30 14.62
C ALA A 152 17.55 4.60 15.58
N ALA A 153 17.58 4.94 16.87
CA ALA A 153 16.62 4.42 17.85
C ALA A 153 15.18 4.89 17.56
N ALA A 154 14.99 6.16 17.18
CA ALA A 154 13.68 6.70 16.82
C ALA A 154 13.12 6.04 15.55
N LEU A 155 13.94 5.85 14.52
CA LEU A 155 13.56 5.15 13.29
C LEU A 155 13.12 3.71 13.59
N LEU A 156 13.87 2.98 14.42
CA LEU A 156 13.50 1.61 14.84
C LEU A 156 12.27 1.56 15.75
N ALA A 157 11.97 2.64 16.49
CA ALA A 157 10.74 2.73 17.28
C ALA A 157 9.52 2.94 16.37
N LEU A 158 9.63 3.83 15.37
CA LEU A 158 8.57 4.05 14.39
C LEU A 158 8.33 2.80 13.53
N ALA A 159 9.40 2.13 13.08
CA ALA A 159 9.29 0.87 12.36
C ALA A 159 8.49 -0.18 13.16
N ARG A 160 8.77 -0.31 14.47
CA ARG A 160 8.03 -1.22 15.36
C ARG A 160 6.54 -0.90 15.45
N GLU A 161 6.17 0.37 15.39
CA GLU A 161 4.76 0.77 15.38
C GLU A 161 4.10 0.39 14.04
N TYR A 162 4.75 0.65 12.92
CA TYR A 162 4.23 0.24 11.60
C TYR A 162 4.18 -1.28 11.43
N ARG A 163 5.08 -2.06 12.06
CA ARG A 163 4.96 -3.53 12.10
C ARG A 163 3.67 -4.02 12.78
N ARG A 164 3.07 -3.23 13.68
CA ARG A 164 1.78 -3.58 14.31
C ARG A 164 0.59 -3.26 13.41
N GLN A 165 0.78 -2.30 12.49
CA GLN A 165 -0.23 -1.85 11.54
C GLN A 165 -0.10 -2.55 10.17
N GLN A 166 1.00 -3.28 9.96
CA GLN A 166 1.24 -4.05 8.73
C GLN A 166 0.14 -5.09 8.52
N ARG A 167 -0.08 -5.48 7.27
CA ARG A 167 -1.10 -6.46 6.94
C ARG A 167 -0.76 -7.82 7.55
N PRO A 168 -1.76 -8.57 8.06
CA PRO A 168 -1.52 -9.91 8.58
C PRO A 168 -0.93 -10.82 7.49
N VAL A 169 0.17 -11.51 7.82
CA VAL A 169 0.78 -12.50 6.93
C VAL A 169 0.26 -13.88 7.34
N SER A 170 -0.50 -14.53 6.47
CA SER A 170 -0.90 -15.93 6.64
C SER A 170 0.15 -16.85 6.01
N VAL A 171 0.66 -17.81 6.77
CA VAL A 171 1.53 -18.87 6.26
C VAL A 171 0.75 -20.17 6.28
N GLY A 172 0.52 -20.77 5.11
CA GLY A 172 -0.11 -22.08 5.00
C GLY A 172 0.88 -23.17 5.44
N MET A 173 0.58 -23.86 6.54
CA MET A 173 1.34 -25.03 6.95
C MET A 173 0.87 -26.25 6.15
N VAL A 174 1.64 -26.66 5.14
CA VAL A 174 1.37 -27.91 4.43
C VAL A 174 1.91 -29.07 5.25
N ARG A 175 1.00 -29.88 5.78
CA ARG A 175 1.31 -31.16 6.42
C ARG A 175 1.33 -32.26 5.36
N THR A 176 2.52 -32.63 4.92
CA THR A 176 2.73 -33.71 3.93
C THR A 176 2.42 -35.10 4.49
N ASP A 177 2.34 -35.26 5.81
CA ASP A 177 2.02 -36.51 6.49
C ASP A 177 0.52 -36.87 6.50
N ALA A 178 -0.35 -35.91 6.15
CA ALA A 178 -1.81 -36.12 6.09
C ALA A 178 -2.33 -36.46 4.68
N ASN A 179 -1.51 -36.30 3.63
CA ASN A 179 -1.86 -36.68 2.26
C ASN A 179 -1.40 -38.12 1.98
N ALA A 180 -2.05 -39.08 2.62
CA ALA A 180 -2.03 -40.48 2.19
C ALA A 180 -3.39 -40.81 1.55
N TYR A 181 -3.35 -41.12 0.25
CA TYR A 181 -4.41 -41.60 -0.66
C TYR A 181 -5.29 -40.56 -1.34
#